data_AF-A0A7Y0HAA1-F1
#
_entry.id   AF-A0A7Y0HAA1-F1
#
_cell.length_a   1.000
_cell.length_b   1.000
_cell.length_c   1.000
_cell.angle_alpha   90.00
_cell.angle_beta   90.00
_cell.angle_gamma   90.00
#
_symmetry.space_group_name_H-M   'P 1'
#
loop_
_entity.id
_entity.type
_entity.pdbx_description
1 polymer ?
#
loop_
_entity_poly.entity_id
_entity_poly.type
_entity_poly.pdbx_seq_one_letter_code
_entity_poly.pdbx_strand_id
1 'polypeptide(L)'
;MRIFTFYFLMLISHFGIAANSDIEKNITSQLQVKSLVTLISPQQISDHIYTPYAVQAIQGSDIMPTCTLVDNNDLSKVIVLIAPSDGQFANCHQVLQNPLISKIMGDYYATYTYVVEDPRAVFVTYYQLIKLIKNGFYQCKEDDAINARISRKLKAKIKLKTATEMAVKKTGCTVAK
;
A
#
# COMPACT_ATOMS: atom_id res chain seq x y z
N MET A 1 12.34 8.07 -58.03
CA MET A 1 12.47 6.79 -57.28
C MET A 1 12.60 7.11 -55.81
N ARG A 2 11.50 6.93 -55.07
CA ARG A 2 11.42 6.95 -53.61
C ARG A 2 11.29 5.51 -53.18
N ILE A 3 12.18 5.02 -52.33
CA ILE A 3 12.07 3.85 -51.43
C ILE A 3 13.50 3.69 -50.91
N PHE A 4 13.68 3.77 -49.59
CA PHE A 4 14.79 3.24 -48.76
C PHE A 4 15.05 4.13 -47.54
N THR A 5 13.99 4.46 -46.80
CA THR A 5 14.08 5.00 -45.44
C THR A 5 12.97 4.40 -44.59
N PHE A 6 12.98 3.07 -44.41
CA PHE A 6 12.00 2.38 -43.55
C PHE A 6 12.56 1.15 -42.83
N TYR A 7 13.86 1.08 -42.57
CA TYR A 7 14.48 -0.06 -41.87
C TYR A 7 15.31 0.32 -40.63
N PHE A 8 15.02 1.45 -39.98
CA PHE A 8 15.73 1.86 -38.75
C PHE A 8 14.78 2.26 -37.60
N LEU A 9 13.66 1.56 -37.44
CA LEU A 9 12.67 1.83 -36.38
C LEU A 9 12.11 0.56 -35.72
N MET A 10 12.87 -0.54 -35.72
CA MET A 10 12.44 -1.85 -35.18
C MET A 10 13.21 -2.31 -33.93
N LEU A 11 13.96 -1.44 -33.23
CA LEU A 11 14.86 -1.86 -32.14
C LEU A 11 14.74 -1.10 -30.80
N ILE A 12 13.60 -0.46 -30.48
CA ILE A 12 13.46 0.27 -29.19
C ILE A 12 12.46 -0.38 -28.21
N SER A 13 11.69 -1.40 -28.61
CA SER A 13 10.54 -1.86 -27.81
C SER A 13 10.81 -2.95 -26.75
N HIS A 14 12.04 -3.39 -26.48
CA HIS A 14 12.27 -4.57 -25.61
C HIS A 14 12.76 -4.28 -24.18
N PHE A 15 13.01 -3.03 -23.78
CA PHE A 15 13.59 -2.72 -22.46
C PHE A 15 12.58 -2.41 -21.34
N GLY A 16 11.27 -2.52 -21.59
CA GLY A 16 10.25 -2.17 -20.60
C GLY A 16 9.73 -3.29 -19.70
N ILE A 17 9.96 -4.58 -20.04
CA ILE A 17 9.22 -5.70 -19.42
C ILE A 17 10.04 -6.45 -18.36
N ALA A 18 11.38 -6.38 -18.39
CA ALA A 18 12.22 -7.16 -17.47
C ALA A 18 12.21 -6.63 -16.02
N ALA A 19 12.18 -5.30 -15.83
CA ALA A 19 12.37 -4.67 -14.51
C ALA A 19 11.23 -4.95 -13.52
N ASN A 20 9.98 -5.11 -13.97
CA ASN A 20 8.86 -5.44 -13.09
C ASN A 20 8.90 -6.89 -12.61
N SER A 21 9.39 -7.81 -13.45
CA SER A 21 9.36 -9.25 -13.14
C SER A 21 10.33 -9.66 -12.03
N ASP A 22 11.42 -8.92 -11.85
CA ASP A 22 12.41 -9.20 -10.79
C ASP A 22 11.93 -8.68 -9.42
N ILE A 23 11.21 -7.55 -9.41
CA ILE A 23 10.65 -6.97 -8.19
C ILE A 23 9.51 -7.85 -7.64
N GLU A 24 8.62 -8.33 -8.52
CA GLU A 24 7.57 -9.28 -8.14
C GLU A 24 8.15 -10.55 -7.53
N LYS A 25 9.21 -11.11 -8.14
CA LYS A 25 9.92 -12.29 -7.61
C LYS A 25 10.57 -12.01 -6.26
N ASN A 26 11.21 -10.86 -6.09
CA ASN A 26 11.85 -10.47 -4.83
C ASN A 26 10.83 -10.29 -3.70
N ILE A 27 9.71 -9.60 -3.95
CA ILE A 27 8.63 -9.44 -2.97
C ILE A 27 8.02 -10.80 -2.62
N THR A 28 7.77 -11.64 -3.63
CA THR A 28 7.20 -12.98 -3.44
C THR A 28 8.13 -13.85 -2.58
N SER A 29 9.44 -13.80 -2.82
CA SER A 29 10.45 -14.53 -2.04
C SER A 29 10.58 -14.01 -0.61
N GLN A 30 10.63 -12.69 -0.42
CA GLN A 30 10.81 -12.08 0.92
C GLN A 30 9.61 -12.32 1.83
N LEU A 31 8.40 -12.21 1.28
CA LEU A 31 7.15 -12.40 2.01
C LEU A 31 6.70 -13.88 2.08
N GLN A 32 7.51 -14.82 1.57
CA GLN A 32 7.17 -16.25 1.46
C GLN A 32 5.78 -16.48 0.85
N VAL A 33 5.47 -15.72 -0.21
CA VAL A 33 4.16 -15.71 -0.84
C VAL A 33 3.98 -17.01 -1.61
N LYS A 34 2.93 -17.75 -1.25
CA LYS A 34 2.45 -18.91 -2.00
C LYS A 34 1.73 -18.48 -3.27
N SER A 35 0.94 -17.41 -3.19
CA SER A 35 0.22 -16.85 -4.34
C SER A 35 0.00 -15.35 -4.18
N LEU A 36 0.42 -14.59 -5.20
CA LEU A 36 0.18 -13.16 -5.29
C LEU A 36 -1.20 -12.92 -5.89
N VAL A 37 -2.04 -12.15 -5.19
CA VAL A 37 -3.39 -11.77 -5.65
C VAL A 37 -3.34 -10.40 -6.32
N THR A 38 -2.72 -9.43 -5.66
CA THR A 38 -2.62 -8.04 -6.13
C THR A 38 -1.28 -7.43 -5.71
N LEU A 39 -0.67 -6.66 -6.61
CA LEU A 39 0.50 -5.82 -6.32
C LEU A 39 0.28 -4.42 -6.88
N ILE A 40 0.42 -3.40 -6.04
CA ILE A 40 0.44 -1.99 -6.45
C ILE A 40 1.84 -1.46 -6.28
N SER A 41 2.40 -0.97 -7.39
CA SER A 41 3.75 -0.42 -7.44
C SER A 41 3.84 0.96 -6.75
N PRO A 42 5.00 1.28 -6.14
CA PRO A 42 5.35 2.59 -5.62
C PRO A 42 5.12 3.71 -6.63
N GLN A 43 4.52 4.79 -6.14
CA GLN A 43 4.40 6.05 -6.87
C GLN A 43 5.34 7.08 -6.23
N GLN A 44 6.10 7.77 -7.08
CA GLN A 44 6.93 8.88 -6.63
C GLN A 44 6.05 10.09 -6.32
N ILE A 45 6.18 10.63 -5.11
CA ILE A 45 5.40 11.78 -4.62
C ILE A 45 6.23 13.07 -4.64
N SER A 46 7.52 12.95 -4.37
CA SER A 46 8.49 14.04 -4.37
C SER A 46 9.89 13.45 -4.58
N ASP A 47 10.92 14.30 -4.58
CA ASP A 47 12.30 13.87 -4.73
C ASP A 47 12.65 12.84 -3.66
N HIS A 48 12.92 11.61 -4.11
CA HIS A 48 13.18 10.43 -3.29
C HIS A 48 12.02 9.97 -2.38
N ILE A 49 10.87 10.64 -2.32
CA ILE A 49 9.73 10.18 -1.51
C ILE A 49 8.80 9.31 -2.37
N TYR A 50 8.67 8.04 -1.99
CA TYR A 50 7.82 7.06 -2.66
C TYR A 50 6.76 6.50 -1.71
N THR A 51 5.62 6.07 -2.26
CA THR A 51 4.70 5.18 -1.54
C THR A 51 5.30 3.77 -1.44
N PRO A 52 4.99 2.97 -0.41
CA PRO A 52 5.36 1.56 -0.40
C PRO A 52 4.60 0.75 -1.46
N TYR A 53 5.13 -0.43 -1.76
CA TYR A 53 4.37 -1.48 -2.42
C TYR A 53 3.18 -1.86 -1.55
N ALA A 54 2.04 -2.08 -2.20
CA ALA A 54 0.82 -2.52 -1.56
C ALA A 54 0.50 -3.93 -2.07
N VAL A 55 0.57 -4.93 -1.20
CA VAL A 55 0.56 -6.35 -1.56
C VAL A 55 -0.66 -7.05 -0.97
N GLN A 56 -1.38 -7.81 -1.81
CA GLN A 56 -2.34 -8.83 -1.41
C GLN A 56 -1.78 -10.18 -1.76
N ALA A 57 -1.56 -11.03 -0.77
CA ALA A 57 -0.97 -12.33 -1.03
C ALA A 57 -1.38 -13.36 0.01
N ILE A 58 -1.40 -14.62 -0.42
CA ILE A 58 -1.49 -15.76 0.48
C ILE A 58 -0.05 -16.13 0.86
N GLN A 59 0.28 -16.06 2.16
CA GLN A 59 1.63 -16.34 2.67
C GLN A 59 1.73 -17.78 3.18
N GLY A 60 2.85 -18.45 2.93
CA GLY A 60 3.17 -19.76 3.51
C GLY A 60 2.01 -20.78 3.48
N SER A 61 1.59 -21.22 4.66
CA SER A 61 0.50 -22.19 4.89
C SER A 61 -0.89 -21.55 4.98
N ASP A 62 -1.01 -20.23 4.83
CA ASP A 62 -2.29 -19.54 4.95
C ASP A 62 -3.25 -19.97 3.84
N ILE A 63 -4.54 -19.92 4.18
CA ILE A 63 -5.64 -20.22 3.26
C ILE A 63 -6.22 -18.93 2.67
N MET A 64 -6.12 -17.83 3.41
CA MET A 64 -6.73 -16.55 3.06
C MET A 64 -5.68 -15.45 2.82
N PRO A 65 -6.00 -14.40 2.04
CA PRO A 65 -5.03 -13.35 1.74
C PRO A 65 -4.74 -12.44 2.94
N THR A 66 -3.48 -12.03 3.03
CA THR A 66 -2.92 -11.00 3.91
C THR A 66 -2.78 -9.71 3.10
N CYS A 67 -3.05 -8.54 3.70
CA CYS A 67 -2.56 -7.27 3.13
C CYS A 67 -1.30 -6.78 3.83
N THR A 68 -0.35 -6.31 3.03
CA THR A 68 0.96 -5.90 3.52
C THR A 68 1.48 -4.69 2.74
N LEU A 69 2.17 -3.79 3.44
CA LEU A 69 2.94 -2.71 2.84
C LEU A 69 4.43 -3.05 2.90
N VAL A 70 5.14 -2.92 1.78
CA VAL A 70 6.58 -3.23 1.68
C VAL A 70 7.32 -1.99 1.18
N ASP A 71 8.43 -1.63 1.83
CA ASP A 71 9.20 -0.45 1.46
C ASP A 71 9.82 -0.61 0.06
N ASN A 72 9.85 0.48 -0.72
CA ASN A 72 10.42 0.45 -2.06
C ASN A 72 11.94 0.23 -2.06
N ASN A 73 12.62 0.76 -1.04
CA ASN A 73 14.08 0.79 -0.97
C ASN A 73 14.63 -0.33 -0.09
N ASP A 74 13.83 -0.85 0.84
CA ASP A 74 14.20 -1.92 1.76
C ASP A 74 13.07 -2.95 1.90
N LEU A 75 13.08 -3.99 1.06
CA LEU A 75 12.04 -5.01 1.05
C LEU A 75 11.88 -5.78 2.38
N SER A 76 12.85 -5.67 3.31
CA SER A 76 12.74 -6.27 4.66
C SER A 76 11.83 -5.45 5.58
N LYS A 77 11.61 -4.18 5.26
CA LYS A 77 10.75 -3.29 6.02
C LYS A 77 9.30 -3.43 5.59
N VAL A 78 8.56 -4.13 6.43
CA VAL A 78 7.21 -4.62 6.13
C VAL A 78 6.24 -4.18 7.21
N ILE A 79 5.04 -3.74 6.83
CA ILE A 79 3.90 -3.54 7.75
C ILE A 79 2.77 -4.46 7.33
N VAL A 80 2.47 -5.46 8.16
CA VAL A 80 1.32 -6.35 7.98
C VAL A 80 0.08 -5.64 8.49
N LEU A 81 -0.87 -5.37 7.60
CA LEU A 81 -2.11 -4.66 7.94
C LEU A 81 -3.13 -5.58 8.59
N ILE A 82 -3.24 -6.79 8.04
CA ILE A 82 -4.03 -7.88 8.58
C ILE A 82 -3.46 -9.18 8.03
N ALA A 83 -3.28 -10.15 8.92
CA ALA A 83 -2.96 -11.53 8.60
C ALA A 83 -4.06 -12.44 9.19
N PRO A 84 -4.38 -13.57 8.53
CA PRO A 84 -5.30 -14.54 9.09
C PRO A 84 -4.66 -15.21 10.32
N SER A 85 -5.01 -14.78 11.54
CA SER A 85 -4.53 -15.45 12.76
C SER A 85 -5.40 -16.66 13.11
N ASP A 86 -4.77 -17.81 13.33
CA ASP A 86 -5.30 -19.01 14.02
C ASP A 86 -6.74 -19.41 13.66
N GLY A 87 -6.98 -19.62 12.37
CA GLY A 87 -8.21 -20.27 11.89
C GLY A 87 -9.51 -19.49 12.13
N GLN A 88 -9.44 -18.23 12.57
CA GLN A 88 -10.61 -17.36 12.72
C GLN A 88 -10.51 -16.06 11.92
N PHE A 89 -10.90 -16.18 10.64
CA PHE A 89 -11.99 -15.39 10.04
C PHE A 89 -11.93 -13.84 10.03
N ALA A 90 -10.76 -13.24 9.99
CA ALA A 90 -10.62 -11.89 9.43
C ALA A 90 -9.54 -11.92 8.36
N ASN A 91 -9.93 -11.81 7.10
CA ASN A 91 -8.98 -11.83 5.99
C ASN A 91 -9.03 -10.56 5.18
N CYS A 92 -7.95 -10.34 4.42
CA CYS A 92 -7.95 -9.25 3.49
C CYS A 92 -8.72 -9.62 2.22
N HIS A 93 -10.00 -9.28 2.22
CA HIS A 93 -10.91 -9.57 1.12
C HIS A 93 -10.56 -8.76 -0.12
N GLN A 94 -10.40 -7.45 0.08
CA GLN A 94 -10.00 -6.53 -0.98
C GLN A 94 -8.86 -5.65 -0.50
N VAL A 95 -7.76 -5.76 -1.23
CA VAL A 95 -6.55 -4.99 -0.99
C VAL A 95 -6.47 -3.79 -1.89
N LEU A 96 -6.18 -2.68 -1.22
CA LEU A 96 -5.44 -1.48 -1.63
C LEU A 96 -5.92 -0.89 -2.96
N GLN A 97 -6.65 0.22 -2.86
CA GLN A 97 -6.67 1.19 -3.94
C GLN A 97 -5.36 1.99 -3.89
N ASN A 98 -5.05 2.72 -4.95
CA ASN A 98 -3.99 3.72 -4.91
C ASN A 98 -4.19 4.62 -3.67
N PRO A 99 -3.16 4.80 -2.83
CA PRO A 99 -3.31 5.52 -1.57
C PRO A 99 -3.72 6.96 -1.84
N LEU A 100 -4.52 7.51 -0.94
CA LEU A 100 -4.74 8.94 -0.92
C LEU A 100 -3.49 9.62 -0.32
N ILE A 101 -2.85 10.47 -1.13
CA ILE A 101 -1.69 11.22 -0.70
C ILE A 101 -2.10 12.60 -0.19
N SER A 102 -1.69 12.92 1.04
CA SER A 102 -1.98 14.20 1.71
C SER A 102 -0.70 14.84 2.22
N LYS A 103 -0.53 16.14 1.95
CA LYS A 103 0.53 16.96 2.57
C LYS A 103 -0.04 17.72 3.75
N ILE A 104 0.41 17.38 4.97
CA ILE A 104 -0.14 17.90 6.23
C ILE A 104 1.01 18.50 7.03
N MET A 105 0.95 19.82 7.27
CA MET A 105 1.98 20.56 8.03
C MET A 105 3.41 20.35 7.51
N GLY A 106 3.58 20.24 6.19
CA GLY A 106 4.88 20.05 5.54
C GLY A 106 5.26 18.60 5.28
N ASP A 107 4.66 17.65 6.00
CA ASP A 107 4.93 16.21 5.86
C ASP A 107 3.98 15.53 4.85
N TYR A 108 4.44 14.45 4.23
CA TYR A 108 3.63 13.62 3.33
C TYR A 108 3.09 12.39 4.06
N TYR A 109 1.82 12.08 3.81
CA TYR A 109 1.12 10.93 4.36
C TYR A 109 0.41 10.17 3.24
N ALA A 110 0.38 8.85 3.35
CA ALA A 110 -0.43 7.97 2.51
C ALA A 110 -1.52 7.33 3.37
N THR A 111 -2.78 7.47 2.96
CA THR A 111 -3.91 6.73 3.55
C THR A 111 -4.31 5.62 2.61
N TYR A 112 -4.13 4.39 3.05
CA TYR A 112 -4.55 3.19 2.36
C TYR A 112 -5.91 2.74 2.88
N THR A 113 -6.76 2.28 1.97
CA THR A 113 -8.07 1.71 2.30
C THR A 113 -8.02 0.23 1.99
N TYR A 114 -8.49 -0.60 2.92
CA TYR A 114 -8.59 -2.05 2.72
C TYR A 114 -9.90 -2.57 3.32
N VAL A 115 -10.41 -3.66 2.77
CA VAL A 115 -11.66 -4.28 3.22
C VAL A 115 -11.35 -5.61 3.87
N VAL A 116 -11.82 -5.76 5.09
CA VAL A 116 -11.72 -7.00 5.86
C VAL A 116 -13.08 -7.69 5.82
N GLU A 117 -13.06 -8.98 5.50
CA GLU A 117 -14.23 -9.85 5.67
C GLU A 117 -14.15 -10.53 7.03
N ASP A 118 -15.21 -10.37 7.84
CA ASP A 118 -15.33 -11.00 9.15
C ASP A 118 -15.89 -12.45 9.06
N PRO A 119 -15.98 -13.20 10.18
CA PRO A 119 -16.48 -14.58 10.18
C PRO A 119 -17.93 -14.75 9.75
N ARG A 120 -18.70 -13.66 9.77
CA ARG A 120 -20.11 -13.62 9.41
C ARG A 120 -20.32 -13.11 7.99
N ALA A 121 -19.25 -13.06 7.18
CA ALA A 121 -19.23 -12.50 5.84
C ALA A 121 -19.63 -11.01 5.79
N VAL A 122 -19.37 -10.28 6.88
CA VAL A 122 -19.56 -8.82 6.93
C VAL A 122 -18.28 -8.14 6.48
N PHE A 123 -18.40 -7.31 5.46
CA PHE A 123 -17.30 -6.52 4.92
C PHE A 123 -17.18 -5.19 5.65
N VAL A 124 -16.01 -4.96 6.26
CA VAL A 124 -15.71 -3.74 7.01
C VAL A 124 -14.52 -3.04 6.36
N THR A 125 -14.71 -1.75 6.06
CA THR A 125 -13.63 -0.91 5.52
C THR A 125 -12.75 -0.37 6.65
N TYR A 126 -11.46 -0.61 6.52
CA TYR A 126 -10.40 -0.08 7.38
C TYR A 126 -9.51 0.89 6.61
N TYR A 127 -8.78 1.70 7.38
CA TYR A 127 -7.86 2.70 6.89
C TYR A 127 -6.52 2.46 7.56
N GLN A 128 -5.44 2.52 6.79
CA GLN A 128 -4.08 2.54 7.32
C GLN A 128 -3.46 3.87 6.92
N LEU A 129 -3.12 4.70 7.91
CA LEU A 129 -2.29 5.88 7.67
C LEU A 129 -0.82 5.52 7.86
N ILE A 130 0.03 5.94 6.93
CA ILE A 130 1.47 5.95 7.11
C ILE A 130 2.03 7.34 6.82
N LYS A 131 3.13 7.69 7.48
CA LYS A 131 3.93 8.87 7.13
C LYS A 131 5.02 8.45 6.15
N LEU A 132 5.16 9.21 5.07
CA LEU A 132 6.18 9.02 4.05
C LEU A 132 7.40 9.89 4.36
N ILE A 133 8.59 9.32 4.18
CA ILE A 133 9.88 9.98 4.37
C ILE A 133 10.77 9.73 3.15
N LYS A 134 11.91 10.44 3.07
CA LYS A 134 12.82 10.44 1.92
C LYS A 134 13.31 9.06 1.48
N ASN A 135 13.32 8.06 2.35
CA ASN A 135 13.73 6.70 1.98
C ASN A 135 12.89 5.66 2.74
N GLY A 136 11.57 5.87 2.75
CA GLY A 136 10.65 4.87 3.25
C GLY A 136 9.43 5.44 3.93
N PHE A 137 8.87 4.66 4.85
CA PHE A 137 7.67 5.06 5.58
C PHE A 137 7.68 4.55 7.03
N TYR A 138 6.75 5.03 7.85
CA TYR A 138 6.50 4.42 9.15
C TYR A 138 5.03 4.57 9.53
N GLN A 139 4.55 3.63 10.34
CA GLN A 139 3.23 3.70 10.97
C GLN A 139 3.28 4.65 12.17
N CYS A 140 2.28 5.51 12.28
CA CYS A 140 2.15 6.42 13.40
C CYS A 140 1.93 5.62 14.69
N LYS A 141 2.56 6.01 15.80
CA LYS A 141 2.27 5.42 17.11
C LYS A 141 0.79 5.55 17.48
N GLU A 142 0.15 6.63 17.05
CA GLU A 142 -1.25 6.94 17.32
C GLU A 142 -2.22 6.39 16.26
N ASP A 143 -1.82 5.39 15.47
CA ASP A 143 -2.58 4.88 14.33
C ASP A 143 -4.03 4.52 14.68
N ASP A 144 -4.27 3.78 15.77
CA ASP A 144 -5.62 3.45 16.24
C ASP A 144 -6.49 4.69 16.49
N ALA A 145 -5.92 5.71 17.12
CA ALA A 145 -6.62 6.96 17.43
C ALA A 145 -6.88 7.78 16.15
N ILE A 146 -5.96 7.74 15.18
CA ILE A 146 -6.13 8.37 13.87
C ILE A 146 -7.24 7.66 13.09
N ASN A 147 -7.18 6.33 12.99
CA ASN A 147 -8.14 5.52 12.24
C ASN A 147 -9.55 5.62 12.82
N ALA A 148 -9.69 5.58 14.15
CA ALA A 148 -10.97 5.81 14.82
C ALA A 148 -11.57 7.19 14.48
N ARG A 149 -10.72 8.23 14.38
CA ARG A 149 -11.15 9.59 14.00
C ARG A 149 -11.54 9.65 12.53
N ILE A 150 -10.75 9.07 11.62
CA ILE A 150 -11.07 9.01 10.19
C ILE A 150 -12.43 8.34 10.01
N SER A 151 -12.62 7.14 10.56
CA SER A 151 -13.88 6.38 10.48
C SER A 151 -15.08 7.17 11.03
N ARG A 152 -14.92 7.87 12.15
CA ARG A 152 -15.99 8.73 12.71
C ARG A 152 -16.35 9.87 11.76
N LYS A 153 -15.36 10.50 11.13
CA LYS A 153 -15.57 11.62 10.19
C LYS A 153 -16.21 11.15 8.88
N LEU A 154 -15.83 9.98 8.38
CA LEU A 154 -16.44 9.37 7.21
C LEU A 154 -17.91 8.97 7.45
N LYS A 155 -18.24 8.47 8.65
CA LYS A 155 -19.66 8.26 9.06
C LYS A 155 -20.48 9.55 9.03
N ALA A 156 -19.85 10.69 9.32
CA ALA A 156 -20.43 12.02 9.17
C ALA A 156 -20.37 12.56 7.72
N LYS A 157 -20.09 11.70 6.73
CA LYS A 157 -20.00 12.00 5.29
C LYS A 157 -18.93 13.04 4.91
N ILE A 158 -17.93 13.24 5.76
CA ILE A 158 -16.76 14.07 5.42
C ILE A 158 -15.88 13.29 4.44
N LYS A 159 -15.33 13.95 3.42
CA LYS A 159 -14.44 13.31 2.43
C LYS A 159 -13.16 12.77 3.10
N LEU A 160 -12.65 11.64 2.64
CA LEU A 160 -11.47 10.96 3.19
C LEU A 160 -10.28 11.90 3.38
N LYS A 161 -9.94 12.71 2.37
CA LYS A 161 -8.85 13.71 2.45
C LYS A 161 -8.99 14.63 3.65
N THR A 162 -10.15 15.28 3.77
CA THR A 162 -10.42 16.20 4.87
C THR A 162 -10.45 15.45 6.22
N ALA A 163 -11.00 14.25 6.26
CA ALA A 163 -11.04 13.42 7.46
C ALA A 163 -9.61 13.07 7.94
N THR A 164 -8.72 12.65 7.04
CA THR A 164 -7.31 12.37 7.32
C THR A 164 -6.59 13.63 7.82
N GLU A 165 -6.71 14.74 7.10
CA GLU A 165 -6.06 16.00 7.49
C GLU A 165 -6.48 16.45 8.90
N MET A 166 -7.77 16.35 9.22
CA MET A 166 -8.29 16.69 10.54
C MET A 166 -7.82 15.72 11.63
N ALA A 167 -7.76 14.42 11.33
CA ALA A 167 -7.31 13.40 12.27
C ALA A 167 -5.84 13.62 12.65
N VAL A 168 -4.97 13.80 11.66
CA VAL A 168 -3.53 14.02 11.87
C VAL A 168 -3.27 15.34 12.60
N LYS A 169 -3.91 16.45 12.18
CA LYS A 169 -3.72 17.75 12.85
C LYS A 169 -4.15 17.73 14.32
N LYS A 170 -5.13 16.88 14.68
CA LYS A 170 -5.65 16.81 16.05
C LYS A 170 -4.89 15.82 16.94
N THR A 171 -4.47 14.68 16.39
CA THR A 171 -3.82 13.60 17.14
C THR A 171 -2.30 13.73 17.12
N GLY A 172 -1.73 14.25 16.05
CA GLY A 172 -0.32 14.09 15.72
C GLY A 172 -0.05 12.74 15.03
N CYS A 173 1.20 12.54 14.62
CA CYS A 173 1.73 11.26 14.15
C CYS A 173 3.20 11.20 14.54
N THR A 174 3.51 10.41 15.56
CA THR A 174 4.89 10.18 16.01
C THR A 174 5.39 8.83 15.54
N VAL A 175 6.72 8.67 15.46
CA VAL A 175 7.33 7.39 15.08
C VAL A 175 7.11 6.40 16.23
N ALA A 176 6.54 5.23 15.94
CA ALA A 176 6.54 4.12 16.88
C ALA A 176 8.00 3.69 17.13
N LYS A 177 8.46 3.82 18.39
CA LYS A 177 9.80 3.38 18.80
C LYS A 177 9.87 1.87 18.90
#